data_AF-A0A101GX15-F1
#
_entry.id   AF-A0A101GX15-F1
#
_cell.length_a   1.000
_cell.length_b   1.000
_cell.length_c   1.000
_cell.angle_alpha   90.00
_cell.angle_beta   90.00
_cell.angle_gamma   90.00
#
_symmetry.space_group_name_H-M   'P 1'
#
loop_
_entity.id
_entity.type
_entity.pdbx_description
1 polymer ?
#
loop_
_entity_poly.entity_id
_entity_poly.type
_entity_poly.pdbx_seq_one_letter_code
_entity_poly.pdbx_strand_id
1 'polypeptide(L)'
;MHIPVLLNEIIEQIESNKNYVDCTLGFGGHSKEILKKNGPNGKVLGIEIDKEIFEKTIKDERLIAVNDSYINLEKIVKKHNFKDISGILLDAGMSSYHIDLSGRGFSFNKDEPLLMN
;
A
#
# COMPACT_ATOMS: atom_id res chain seq x y z
N MET A 1 -0.47 6.67 -14.76
CA MET A 1 -0.34 6.88 -13.30
C MET A 1 -1.69 6.51 -12.69
N HIS A 2 -1.73 5.52 -11.78
CA HIS A 2 -2.97 5.04 -11.16
C HIS A 2 -3.54 6.13 -10.24
N ILE A 3 -4.84 6.41 -10.35
CA ILE A 3 -5.56 7.31 -9.45
C ILE A 3 -6.15 6.42 -8.34
N PRO A 4 -5.80 6.63 -7.06
CA PRO A 4 -6.34 5.82 -5.98
C PRO A 4 -7.86 5.95 -5.84
N VAL A 5 -8.53 4.85 -5.48
CA VAL A 5 -10.01 4.81 -5.35
C VAL A 5 -10.44 5.49 -4.06
N LEU A 6 -11.47 6.35 -4.10
CA LEU A 6 -11.98 7.10 -2.93
C LEU A 6 -10.89 7.89 -2.18
N LEU A 7 -9.94 8.47 -2.92
CA LEU A 7 -8.79 9.17 -2.35
C LEU A 7 -9.22 10.32 -1.42
N ASN A 8 -10.18 11.14 -1.83
CA ASN A 8 -10.56 12.32 -1.05
C ASN A 8 -11.22 11.92 0.27
N GLU A 9 -12.12 10.94 0.21
CA GLU A 9 -12.84 10.39 1.35
C GLU A 9 -11.87 9.81 2.39
N ILE A 10 -10.80 9.15 1.95
CA ILE A 10 -9.75 8.66 2.84
C ILE A 10 -8.97 9.83 3.47
N ILE A 11 -8.52 10.78 2.66
CA ILE A 11 -7.66 11.89 3.12
C ILE A 11 -8.39 12.83 4.08
N GLU A 12 -9.71 12.96 3.98
CA GLU A 12 -10.54 13.71 4.93
C GLU A 12 -10.51 13.12 6.34
N GLN A 13 -10.27 11.81 6.50
CA GLN A 13 -10.16 11.14 7.80
C GLN A 13 -8.73 11.16 8.38
N ILE A 14 -7.76 11.69 7.65
CA ILE A 14 -6.36 11.69 8.09
C ILE A 14 -6.05 12.91 8.94
N GLU A 15 -5.57 12.65 10.14
CA GLU A 15 -5.14 13.62 11.14
C GLU A 15 -3.62 13.78 11.13
N SER A 16 -3.15 14.99 11.45
CA SER A 16 -1.73 15.29 11.56
C SER A 16 -1.09 14.57 12.75
N ASN A 17 0.17 14.18 12.59
CA ASN A 17 1.00 13.48 13.59
C ASN A 17 0.47 12.10 14.03
N LYS A 18 -0.44 11.49 13.27
CA LYS A 18 -0.96 10.14 13.54
C LYS A 18 -0.30 9.08 12.65
N ASN A 19 -0.23 7.86 13.17
CA ASN A 19 0.32 6.72 12.47
C ASN A 19 -0.80 5.92 11.77
N TYR A 20 -0.54 5.51 10.54
CA TYR A 20 -1.49 4.73 9.74
C TYR A 20 -0.83 3.48 9.18
N VAL A 21 -1.64 2.46 8.90
CA VAL A 21 -1.21 1.26 8.16
C VAL A 21 -1.89 1.26 6.80
N ASP A 22 -1.12 1.02 5.74
CA ASP A 22 -1.61 0.75 4.40
C ASP A 22 -1.34 -0.73 4.09
N CYS A 23 -2.38 -1.57 4.18
CA CYS A 23 -2.24 -3.02 4.01
C CYS A 23 -2.10 -3.46 2.55
N THR A 24 -2.24 -2.52 1.60
CA THR A 24 -2.23 -2.75 0.15
C THR A 24 -1.45 -1.61 -0.50
N LEU A 25 -0.20 -1.43 -0.05
CA LEU A 25 0.63 -0.27 -0.35
C LEU A 25 0.71 0.01 -1.86
N GLY A 26 0.81 -1.05 -2.67
CA GLY A 26 0.96 -0.93 -4.11
C GLY A 26 2.15 -0.05 -4.49
N PHE A 27 1.96 0.79 -5.50
CA PHE A 27 2.93 1.82 -5.86
C PHE A 27 2.94 3.04 -4.91
N GLY A 28 2.18 3.01 -3.81
CA GLY A 28 2.18 4.04 -2.77
C GLY A 28 1.25 5.24 -3.03
N GLY A 29 0.23 5.10 -3.88
CA GLY A 29 -0.69 6.20 -4.24
C GLY A 29 -1.40 6.79 -3.02
N HIS A 30 -2.06 5.94 -2.21
CA HIS A 30 -2.71 6.37 -0.96
C HIS A 30 -1.69 6.80 0.08
N SER A 31 -0.69 5.96 0.36
CA SER A 31 0.36 6.25 1.33
C SER A 31 1.05 7.60 1.11
N LYS A 32 1.30 8.02 -0.14
CA LYS A 32 1.87 9.33 -0.46
C LYS A 32 1.00 10.49 0.02
N GLU A 33 -0.30 10.42 -0.21
CA GLU A 33 -1.23 11.48 0.19
C GLU A 33 -1.48 11.46 1.71
N ILE A 34 -1.53 10.27 2.33
CA ILE A 34 -1.56 10.13 3.80
C ILE A 34 -0.32 10.79 4.41
N LEU A 35 0.88 10.52 3.87
CA LEU A 35 2.14 11.10 4.36
C LEU A 35 2.16 12.63 4.29
N LYS A 36 1.60 13.22 3.22
CA LYS A 36 1.48 14.68 3.11
C LYS A 36 0.59 15.26 4.22
N LYS A 37 -0.50 14.56 4.57
CA LYS A 37 -1.50 15.04 5.53
C LYS A 37 -1.13 14.77 6.99
N ASN A 38 -0.50 13.63 7.28
CA ASN A 38 -0.17 13.19 8.63
C ASN A 38 1.16 13.76 9.17
N GLY A 39 1.87 14.57 8.38
CA GLY A 39 3.11 15.22 8.82
C GLY A 39 2.92 16.20 9.98
N PRO A 40 4.02 16.67 10.60
CA PRO A 40 5.40 16.26 10.34
C PRO A 40 5.82 14.93 10.98
N ASN A 41 5.15 14.46 12.05
CA ASN A 41 5.62 13.31 12.82
C ASN A 41 4.92 11.99 12.49
N GLY A 42 3.75 12.04 11.83
CA GLY A 42 2.97 10.86 11.51
C GLY A 42 3.72 9.97 10.54
N LYS A 43 3.59 8.66 10.72
CA LYS A 43 4.24 7.63 9.91
C LYS A 43 3.22 6.74 9.22
N VAL A 44 3.67 6.05 8.19
CA VAL A 44 2.91 5.02 7.51
C VAL A 44 3.68 3.70 7.56
N LEU A 45 3.01 2.61 7.91
CA LEU A 45 3.48 1.25 7.72
C LEU A 45 2.76 0.68 6.49
N GLY A 46 3.48 0.53 5.38
CA GLY A 46 2.95 0.00 4.13
C GLY A 46 3.32 -1.47 3.94
N ILE A 47 2.35 -2.29 3.56
CA ILE A 47 2.51 -3.72 3.29
C ILE A 47 2.16 -3.99 1.83
N GLU A 48 3.05 -4.65 1.10
CA GLU A 48 2.80 -5.09 -0.27
C GLU A 48 3.28 -6.53 -0.45
N ILE A 49 2.41 -7.40 -0.95
CA ILE A 49 2.75 -8.81 -1.14
C ILE A 49 3.52 -9.03 -2.45
N ASP A 50 3.20 -8.25 -3.47
CA ASP A 50 3.82 -8.33 -4.78
C ASP A 50 5.23 -7.72 -4.75
N LYS A 51 6.24 -8.55 -4.95
CA LYS A 51 7.64 -8.14 -4.90
C LYS A 51 7.99 -7.11 -5.99
N GLU A 52 7.46 -7.24 -7.20
CA GLU A 52 7.78 -6.32 -8.29
C GLU A 52 7.19 -4.93 -8.08
N ILE A 53 5.97 -4.87 -7.51
CA ILE A 53 5.35 -3.60 -7.11
C ILE A 53 6.08 -3.02 -5.92
N PHE A 54 6.40 -3.83 -4.91
CA PHE A 54 7.13 -3.41 -3.72
C PHE A 54 8.46 -2.74 -4.06
N GLU A 55 9.25 -3.34 -4.97
CA GLU A 55 10.53 -2.78 -5.41
C GLU A 55 10.40 -1.40 -6.10
N LYS A 56 9.21 -1.08 -6.60
CA LYS A 56 8.87 0.16 -7.31
C LYS A 56 8.03 1.13 -6.47
N THR A 57 7.74 0.80 -5.20
CA THR A 57 6.93 1.67 -4.34
C THR A 57 7.64 2.97 -3.98
N ILE A 58 6.88 3.95 -3.49
CA ILE A 58 7.43 5.25 -3.08
C ILE A 58 8.49 5.08 -1.98
N LYS A 59 9.40 6.07 -1.89
CA LYS A 59 10.36 6.18 -0.80
C LYS A 59 10.07 7.46 -0.02
N ASP A 60 9.95 7.34 1.29
CA ASP A 60 9.77 8.44 2.23
C ASP A 60 10.39 8.04 3.57
N GLU A 61 11.00 8.97 4.28
CA GLU A 61 11.66 8.71 5.57
C GLU A 61 10.66 8.31 6.69
N ARG A 62 9.39 8.68 6.54
CA ARG A 62 8.29 8.35 7.46
C ARG A 62 7.47 7.14 6.99
N LEU A 63 7.89 6.48 5.90
CA LEU A 63 7.32 5.23 5.42
C LEU A 63 8.18 4.04 5.84
N ILE A 64 7.55 3.08 6.52
CA ILE A 64 8.10 1.74 6.73
C ILE A 64 7.41 0.83 5.70
N ALA A 65 8.09 0.49 4.61
CA ALA A 65 7.57 -0.45 3.61
C ALA A 65 8.02 -1.87 3.90
N VAL A 66 7.10 -2.84 3.83
CA VAL A 66 7.35 -4.26 4.10
C VAL A 66 6.81 -5.12 2.95
N ASN A 67 7.67 -5.98 2.39
CA ASN A 67 7.23 -6.99 1.43
C ASN A 67 6.77 -8.25 2.16
N ASP A 68 5.47 -8.33 2.43
CA ASP A 68 4.82 -9.43 3.14
C ASP A 68 3.30 -9.37 2.85
N SER A 69 2.55 -10.37 3.29
CA SER A 69 1.10 -10.33 3.23
C SER A 69 0.52 -9.58 4.43
N TYR A 70 -0.54 -8.79 4.20
CA TYR A 70 -1.28 -8.12 5.28
C TYR A 70 -1.90 -9.10 6.29
N ILE A 71 -2.01 -10.39 5.99
CA ILE A 71 -2.43 -11.41 6.98
C ILE A 71 -1.44 -11.49 8.16
N ASN A 72 -0.19 -11.09 7.94
CA ASN A 72 0.86 -11.04 8.95
C ASN A 72 0.91 -9.71 9.71
N LEU A 73 -0.09 -8.83 9.55
CA LEU A 73 -0.11 -7.47 10.10
C LEU A 73 0.33 -7.41 11.56
N GLU A 74 -0.23 -8.25 12.43
CA GLU A 74 0.10 -8.24 13.86
C GLU A 74 1.59 -8.50 14.12
N LYS A 75 2.19 -9.46 13.40
CA LYS A 75 3.61 -9.79 13.49
C LYS A 75 4.47 -8.65 12.96
N ILE A 76 4.07 -8.04 11.85
CA ILE A 76 4.78 -6.92 11.21
C ILE A 76 4.79 -5.70 12.13
N VAL A 77 3.63 -5.33 12.68
CA VAL A 77 3.48 -4.22 13.64
C VAL A 77 4.38 -4.43 14.86
N LYS A 78 4.39 -5.64 15.43
CA LYS A 78 5.28 -6.01 16.55
C LYS A 78 6.76 -5.92 16.18
N LYS A 79 7.14 -6.50 15.03
CA LYS A 79 8.53 -6.51 14.54
C LYS A 79 9.10 -5.11 14.35
N HIS A 80 8.30 -4.19 13.82
CA HIS A 80 8.72 -2.80 13.58
C HIS A 80 8.46 -1.87 14.77
N ASN A 81 7.96 -2.40 15.90
CA ASN A 81 7.56 -1.61 17.07
C ASN A 81 6.67 -0.42 16.68
N PHE A 82 5.78 -0.63 15.70
CA PHE A 82 4.88 0.39 15.18
C PHE A 82 3.69 0.53 16.12
N LYS A 83 3.48 1.73 16.67
CA LYS A 83 2.50 1.98 17.74
C LYS A 83 1.56 3.11 17.38
N ASP A 84 0.52 3.28 18.20
CA ASP A 84 -0.43 4.40 18.10
C ASP A 84 -1.12 4.49 16.73
N ILE A 85 -1.46 3.31 16.18
CA ILE A 85 -2.15 3.18 14.90
C ILE A 85 -3.54 3.81 15.02
N SER A 86 -3.76 4.88 14.26
CA SER A 86 -5.00 5.65 14.25
C SER A 86 -5.94 5.24 13.12
N GLY A 87 -5.44 4.49 12.13
CA GLY A 87 -6.26 3.93 11.07
C GLY A 87 -5.52 2.88 10.25
N ILE A 88 -6.30 1.99 9.64
CA ILE A 88 -5.82 0.94 8.75
C ILE A 88 -6.60 1.07 7.44
N LEU A 89 -5.86 1.19 6.33
CA LEU A 89 -6.40 1.20 4.98
C LEU A 89 -6.23 -0.18 4.34
N LEU A 90 -7.27 -0.63 3.63
CA LEU A 90 -7.24 -1.82 2.79
C LEU A 90 -8.00 -1.50 1.48
N ASP A 91 -7.25 -1.33 0.39
CA ASP A 91 -7.78 -1.23 -0.97
C ASP A 91 -7.68 -2.62 -1.63
N ALA A 92 -8.67 -3.46 -1.34
CA ALA A 92 -8.65 -4.85 -1.73
C ALA A 92 -8.92 -5.01 -3.24
N GLY A 93 -7.95 -5.56 -3.96
CA GLY A 93 -8.07 -5.81 -5.38
C GLY A 93 -6.74 -6.16 -6.02
N MET A 94 -6.67 -5.94 -7.33
CA MET A 94 -5.45 -6.07 -8.12
C MET A 94 -5.07 -4.72 -8.72
N SER A 95 -3.78 -4.43 -8.81
CA SER A 95 -3.29 -3.22 -9.46
C SER A 95 -3.57 -3.26 -10.97
N SER A 96 -3.74 -2.10 -11.60
CA SER A 96 -3.68 -2.00 -13.07
C SER A 96 -2.40 -2.59 -13.64
N TYR A 97 -1.28 -2.55 -12.89
CA TYR A 97 -0.04 -3.24 -13.27
C TYR A 97 -0.24 -4.74 -13.49
N HIS A 98 -1.05 -5.41 -12.65
CA HIS A 98 -1.33 -6.83 -12.78
C HIS A 98 -2.03 -7.12 -14.12
N ILE A 99 -3.02 -6.32 -14.48
CA ILE A 99 -3.84 -6.49 -15.69
C ILE A 99 -3.07 -6.07 -16.95
N ASP A 100 -2.32 -4.96 -16.87
CA ASP A 100 -1.81 -4.29 -18.06
C ASP A 100 -0.36 -4.65 -18.40
N LEU A 101 0.47 -5.00 -17.41
CA LEU A 101 1.92 -5.04 -17.61
C LEU A 101 2.61 -6.29 -17.04
N SER A 102 1.99 -6.99 -16.10
CA SER A 102 2.68 -8.08 -15.39
C SER A 102 2.97 -9.32 -16.24
N GLY A 103 2.15 -9.60 -17.26
CA GLY A 103 2.31 -10.82 -18.07
C GLY A 103 1.91 -12.11 -17.34
N ARG A 104 1.20 -12.00 -16.21
CA ARG A 104 0.91 -13.12 -15.30
C ARG A 104 -0.50 -13.71 -15.44
N GLY A 105 -1.23 -13.37 -16.50
CA GLY A 105 -2.53 -14.00 -16.78
C GLY A 105 -3.67 -13.47 -15.91
N PHE A 106 -3.59 -12.20 -15.48
CA PHE A 106 -4.70 -11.53 -14.79
C PHE A 106 -5.77 -11.00 -15.76
N SER A 107 -5.44 -10.88 -17.05
CA SER A 107 -6.34 -10.37 -18.08
C SER A 107 -6.76 -11.48 -19.05
N PHE A 108 -8.05 -11.61 -19.29
CA PHE A 108 -8.59 -12.48 -20.35
C PHE A 108 -8.42 -11.89 -21.76
N ASN A 109 -8.03 -10.62 -21.86
CA ASN A 109 -7.85 -9.93 -23.14
C ASN A 109 -6.45 -10.15 -23.75
N LYS A 110 -5.56 -10.88 -23.06
CA LYS A 110 -4.19 -11.14 -23.48
C LYS A 110 -3.89 -12.62 -23.37
N ASP A 111 -3.10 -13.13 -24.30
CA ASP A 111 -2.58 -14.49 -24.24
C ASP A 111 -1.33 -14.50 -23.34
N GLU A 112 -1.54 -14.86 -22.08
CA GLU A 112 -0.52 -14.86 -21.02
C GLU A 112 -0.60 -16.18 -20.23
N PRO A 113 0.50 -16.66 -19.64
CA PRO A 113 0.49 -17.86 -18.80
C PRO A 113 -0.43 -17.66 -17.58
N LEU A 114 -1.16 -18.71 -17.20
CA LEU A 114 -2.05 -18.71 -16.03
C LEU A 114 -1.25 -18.81 -14.72
N LEU A 115 -0.62 -17.70 -14.32
CA LEU A 115 0.19 -17.60 -13.10
C LEU A 115 -0.64 -17.05 -11.92
N MET A 116 -1.29 -15.89 -12.12
CA MET A 116 -2.20 -15.24 -11.16
C MET A 116 -1.61 -15.00 -9.76
N ASN A 117 -0.28 -14.85 -9.65
CA ASN A 117 0.44 -14.59 -8.41
C ASN A 117 1.41 -13.43 -8.55
#